data_AF-A0AAW2U6Z6-F1
#
_entry.id   AF-A0AAW2U6Z6-F1
#
_cell.length_a   1.000
_cell.length_b   1.000
_cell.length_c   1.000
_cell.angle_alpha   90.00
_cell.angle_beta   90.00
_cell.angle_gamma   90.00
#
_symmetry.space_group_name_H-M   'P 1'
#
loop_
_entity.id
_entity.type
_entity.pdbx_description
1 polymer ?
#
loop_
_entity_poly.entity_id
_entity_poly.type
_entity_poly.pdbx_seq_one_letter_code
_entity_poly.pdbx_strand_id
1 'polypeptide(L)'
;MSDEEVTASQLTDKQKIEIAKWFLLNSPAGEIQYVARDIRAVLKNERVYRAAVAEAFPLYNKAHMICLEFPDRSGEVIVSSFSEIDKNEYLDPRTAQVARVDHVKQVAHQHIKTAWQ
;
A
#
# COMPACT_ATOMS: atom_id res chain seq x y z
N MET A 1 30.69 -19.32 -32.57
CA MET A 1 29.93 -19.20 -31.31
C MET A 1 28.74 -18.33 -31.66
N SER A 2 27.56 -18.95 -31.81
CA SER A 2 26.33 -18.25 -32.15
C SER A 2 25.90 -17.47 -30.91
N ASP A 3 25.94 -16.15 -31.01
CA ASP A 3 25.25 -15.27 -30.09
C ASP A 3 23.75 -15.62 -30.19
N GLU A 4 23.29 -16.49 -29.30
CA GLU A 4 21.88 -16.69 -29.07
C GLU A 4 21.36 -15.37 -28.50
N GLU A 5 20.82 -14.52 -29.38
CA GLU A 5 19.89 -13.48 -29.00
C GLU A 5 18.78 -14.16 -28.21
N VAL A 6 18.88 -14.11 -26.89
CA VAL A 6 17.76 -14.37 -25.99
C VAL A 6 16.75 -13.27 -26.30
N THR A 7 15.88 -13.51 -27.27
CA THR A 7 14.68 -12.70 -27.46
C THR A 7 13.86 -12.89 -26.19
N ALA A 8 14.12 -12.06 -25.19
CA ALA A 8 13.36 -12.04 -23.95
C ALA A 8 11.91 -11.80 -24.37
N SER A 9 11.11 -12.88 -24.33
CA SER A 9 9.70 -12.80 -24.63
C SER A 9 9.10 -11.70 -23.74
N GLN A 10 8.39 -10.76 -24.37
CA GLN A 10 7.88 -9.60 -23.66
C GLN A 10 7.02 -10.07 -22.48
N LEU A 11 7.38 -9.62 -21.27
CA LEU A 11 6.67 -10.00 -20.05
C LEU A 11 5.17 -9.70 -20.17
N THR A 12 4.35 -10.63 -19.72
CA THR A 12 2.90 -10.44 -19.60
C THR A 12 2.58 -9.38 -18.55
N ASP A 13 1.41 -8.74 -18.66
CA ASP A 13 0.97 -7.76 -17.66
C ASP A 13 0.89 -8.36 -16.25
N LYS A 14 0.48 -9.62 -16.13
CA LYS A 14 0.46 -10.34 -14.85
C LYS A 14 1.85 -10.44 -14.23
N GLN A 15 2.86 -10.82 -15.03
CA GLN A 15 4.25 -10.89 -14.55
C GLN A 15 4.78 -9.50 -14.15
N LYS A 16 4.46 -8.46 -14.93
CA LYS A 16 4.83 -7.08 -14.59
C LYS A 16 4.21 -6.62 -13.27
N ILE A 17 2.95 -6.97 -13.02
CA ILE A 17 2.26 -6.68 -11.74
C ILE A 17 2.99 -7.36 -10.59
N GLU A 18 3.29 -8.66 -10.70
CA GLU A 18 3.97 -9.41 -9.63
C GLU A 18 5.38 -8.87 -9.32
N ILE A 19 6.16 -8.52 -10.36
CA ILE A 19 7.48 -7.90 -10.17
C ILE A 19 7.35 -6.53 -9.51
N ALA A 20 6.41 -5.70 -9.95
CA ALA A 20 6.17 -4.38 -9.36
C ALA A 20 5.72 -4.48 -7.89
N LYS A 21 4.83 -5.42 -7.57
CA LYS A 21 4.43 -5.72 -6.19
C LYS A 21 5.62 -6.12 -5.34
N TRP A 22 6.49 -7.00 -5.86
CA TRP A 22 7.69 -7.42 -5.13
C TRP A 22 8.59 -6.23 -4.76
N PHE A 23 8.84 -5.30 -5.69
CA PHE A 23 9.61 -4.08 -5.37
C PHE A 23 8.91 -3.22 -4.32
N LEU A 24 7.60 -3.01 -4.44
CA LEU A 24 6.83 -2.21 -3.47
C LEU A 24 6.87 -2.82 -2.06
N LEU A 25 6.67 -4.13 -1.94
CA LEU A 25 6.66 -4.85 -0.66
C LEU A 25 8.03 -4.87 0.02
N ASN A 26 9.12 -4.73 -0.73
CA ASN A 26 10.49 -4.69 -0.21
C ASN A 26 11.05 -3.26 -0.16
N SER A 27 10.19 -2.24 -0.25
CA SER A 27 10.62 -0.85 -0.10
C SER A 27 11.20 -0.61 1.30
N PRO A 28 12.28 0.17 1.45
CA PRO A 28 12.74 0.60 2.76
C PRO A 28 11.63 1.34 3.54
N ALA A 29 11.71 1.32 4.88
CA ALA A 29 10.72 1.98 5.73
C ALA A 29 10.62 3.49 5.40
N GLY A 30 9.41 3.95 5.08
CA GLY A 30 9.16 5.36 4.72
C GLY A 30 9.45 5.72 3.25
N GLU A 31 9.95 4.79 2.43
CA GLU A 31 10.34 5.07 1.05
C GLU A 31 9.37 4.55 -0.02
N ILE A 32 8.33 3.81 0.35
CA ILE A 32 7.40 3.18 -0.61
C ILE A 32 6.80 4.16 -1.63
N GLN A 33 6.56 5.42 -1.26
CA GLN A 33 6.06 6.45 -2.19
C GLN A 33 7.08 6.79 -3.30
N TYR A 34 8.37 6.84 -2.96
CA TYR A 34 9.45 7.07 -3.92
C TYR A 34 9.60 5.87 -4.85
N VAL A 35 9.60 4.65 -4.29
CA VAL A 35 9.66 3.40 -5.06
C VAL A 35 8.46 3.28 -6.00
N ALA A 36 7.25 3.62 -5.55
CA ALA A 36 6.06 3.63 -6.38
C ALA A 36 6.17 4.61 -7.57
N ARG A 37 6.71 5.82 -7.33
CA ARG A 37 6.97 6.80 -8.40
C ARG A 37 7.94 6.25 -9.45
N ASP A 38 9.01 5.60 -9.00
CA ASP A 38 10.03 5.05 -9.89
C ASP A 38 9.47 3.86 -10.71
N ILE A 39 8.71 2.97 -10.06
CA ILE A 39 7.99 1.88 -10.74
C ILE A 39 7.01 2.42 -11.79
N ARG A 40 6.28 3.50 -11.48
CA ARG A 40 5.36 4.12 -12.45
C ARG A 40 6.10 4.60 -13.70
N ALA A 41 7.27 5.22 -13.52
CA ALA A 41 8.11 5.70 -14.61
C ALA A 41 8.71 4.55 -15.46
N VAL A 42 9.04 3.42 -14.83
CA VAL A 42 9.56 2.22 -15.51
C VAL A 42 8.46 1.48 -16.28
N LEU A 43 7.29 1.25 -15.66
CA LEU A 43 6.20 0.47 -16.28
C LEU A 43 5.56 1.19 -17.47
N LYS A 44 5.42 2.53 -17.40
CA LYS A 44 4.73 3.37 -18.40
C LYS A 44 3.34 2.84 -18.80
N ASN A 45 2.70 2.10 -17.92
CA ASN A 45 1.38 1.51 -18.11
C ASN A 45 0.57 1.70 -16.83
N GLU A 46 -0.34 2.68 -16.86
CA GLU A 46 -1.11 3.09 -15.69
C GLU A 46 -2.02 1.98 -15.15
N ARG A 47 -2.54 1.10 -16.02
CA ARG A 47 -3.41 -0.02 -15.60
C ARG A 47 -2.63 -1.03 -14.76
N VAL A 48 -1.47 -1.45 -15.26
CA VAL A 48 -0.55 -2.39 -14.58
C VAL A 48 -0.04 -1.78 -13.28
N TYR A 49 0.36 -0.51 -13.31
CA TYR A 49 0.79 0.24 -12.13
C TYR A 49 -0.29 0.29 -11.04
N ARG A 50 -1.52 0.70 -11.40
CA ARG A 50 -2.64 0.82 -10.44
C ARG A 50 -2.98 -0.52 -9.79
N ALA A 51 -2.96 -1.61 -10.55
CA ALA A 51 -3.19 -2.95 -10.00
C ALA A 51 -2.11 -3.33 -8.97
N ALA A 52 -0.83 -3.11 -9.30
CA ALA A 52 0.27 -3.41 -8.39
C ALA A 52 0.20 -2.60 -7.09
N VAL A 53 -0.03 -1.29 -7.15
CA VAL A 53 -0.09 -0.45 -5.94
C VAL A 53 -1.33 -0.76 -5.08
N ALA A 54 -2.48 -1.03 -5.69
CA ALA A 54 -3.71 -1.35 -4.97
C ALA A 54 -3.58 -2.64 -4.14
N GLU A 55 -2.76 -3.59 -4.60
CA GLU A 55 -2.49 -4.84 -3.88
C GLU A 55 -1.33 -4.71 -2.88
N ALA A 56 -0.25 -4.00 -3.25
CA ALA A 56 0.97 -3.95 -2.44
C ALA A 56 0.87 -3.01 -1.23
N PHE A 57 0.27 -1.83 -1.37
CA PHE A 57 0.26 -0.83 -0.30
C PHE A 57 -0.44 -1.31 0.99
N PRO A 58 -1.60 -1.98 0.94
CA PRO A 58 -2.22 -2.53 2.16
C PRO A 58 -1.33 -3.55 2.88
N LEU A 59 -0.65 -4.41 2.14
CA LEU A 59 0.25 -5.42 2.69
C LEU A 59 1.49 -4.76 3.31
N TYR A 60 2.11 -3.82 2.60
CA TYR A 60 3.26 -3.07 3.09
C TYR A 60 2.91 -2.28 4.36
N ASN A 61 1.83 -1.49 4.32
CA ASN A 61 1.43 -0.64 5.44
C ASN A 61 1.20 -1.47 6.72
N LYS A 62 0.58 -2.65 6.60
CA LYS A 62 0.35 -3.57 7.73
C LYS A 62 1.64 -4.23 8.22
N ALA A 63 2.49 -4.71 7.31
CA ALA A 63 3.74 -5.38 7.66
C ALA A 63 4.73 -4.42 8.36
N HIS A 64 4.74 -3.16 7.93
CA HIS A 64 5.58 -2.11 8.52
C HIS A 64 4.92 -1.36 9.67
N MET A 65 3.67 -1.69 10.02
CA MET A 65 2.89 -1.08 11.10
C MET A 65 2.94 0.46 11.08
N ILE A 66 2.67 1.05 9.92
CA ILE A 66 2.76 2.52 9.77
C ILE A 66 1.76 3.22 10.71
N CYS A 67 2.16 4.36 11.26
CA CYS A 67 1.30 5.25 12.04
C CYS A 67 0.74 6.36 11.13
N LEU A 68 -0.57 6.58 11.18
CA LEU A 68 -1.25 7.63 10.43
C LEU A 68 -1.99 8.57 11.38
N GLU A 69 -1.68 9.86 11.31
CA GLU A 69 -2.32 10.89 12.12
C GLU A 69 -3.76 11.16 11.65
N PHE A 70 -4.67 11.39 12.60
CA PHE A 70 -6.02 11.84 12.27
C PHE A 70 -6.01 13.30 11.79
N PRO A 71 -6.90 13.69 10.86
CA PRO A 71 -6.94 15.06 10.33
C PRO A 71 -7.19 16.16 11.38
N ASP A 72 -7.91 15.83 12.46
CA ASP A 72 -8.23 16.71 13.57
C ASP A 72 -7.14 16.73 14.67
N ARG A 73 -6.04 15.98 14.46
CA ARG A 73 -4.94 15.79 15.41
C ARG A 73 -5.39 15.22 16.77
N SER A 74 -6.50 14.46 16.78
CA SER A 74 -6.94 13.75 18.00
C SER A 74 -6.01 12.62 18.40
N GLY A 75 -5.08 12.24 17.52
CA GLY A 75 -4.09 11.19 17.73
C GLY A 75 -3.67 10.56 16.41
N GLU A 76 -3.24 9.31 16.48
CA GLU A 76 -2.82 8.50 15.34
C GLU A 76 -3.36 7.07 15.47
N VAL A 77 -3.49 6.39 14.33
CA VAL A 77 -3.83 4.97 14.26
C VAL A 77 -2.62 4.18 13.76
N ILE A 78 -2.40 3.00 14.33
CA ILE A 78 -1.43 2.03 13.82
C ILE A 78 -2.15 1.13 12.82
N VAL A 79 -1.65 1.07 11.59
CA VAL A 79 -2.17 0.19 10.53
C VAL A 79 -1.54 -1.18 10.68
N SER A 80 -2.30 -2.15 11.21
CA SER A 80 -1.80 -3.52 11.43
C SER A 80 -2.92 -4.54 11.24
N SER A 81 -2.57 -5.81 11.03
CA SER A 81 -3.56 -6.89 10.98
C SER A 81 -4.29 -7.11 12.31
N PHE A 82 -3.74 -6.62 13.43
CA PHE A 82 -4.38 -6.72 14.75
C PHE A 82 -5.39 -5.61 15.02
N SER A 83 -5.25 -4.47 14.35
CA SER A 83 -6.17 -3.32 14.43
C SER A 83 -7.20 -3.29 13.29
N GLU A 84 -7.01 -4.09 12.24
CA GLU A 84 -7.91 -4.18 11.09
C GLU A 84 -9.28 -4.76 11.49
N ILE A 85 -10.33 -3.96 11.32
CA ILE A 85 -11.72 -4.38 11.53
C ILE A 85 -12.47 -4.59 10.21
N ASP A 86 -12.02 -3.95 9.14
CA ASP A 86 -12.41 -4.17 7.75
C ASP A 86 -11.24 -3.77 6.84
N LYS A 87 -11.30 -4.08 5.55
CA LYS A 87 -10.24 -3.92 4.54
C LYS A 87 -9.51 -2.57 4.59
N ASN A 88 -10.21 -1.48 4.96
CA ASN A 88 -9.63 -0.15 5.08
C ASN A 88 -9.96 0.52 6.42
N GLU A 89 -10.48 -0.21 7.41
CA GLU A 89 -10.88 0.34 8.71
C GLU A 89 -9.99 -0.24 9.81
N TYR A 90 -9.43 0.64 10.65
CA TYR A 90 -8.48 0.28 11.70
C TYR A 90 -8.89 0.92 13.03
N LEU A 91 -8.92 0.12 14.10
CA LEU A 91 -9.28 0.54 15.44
C LEU A 91 -8.05 1.07 16.21
N ASP A 92 -8.15 2.27 16.79
CA ASP A 92 -7.28 2.70 17.90
C ASP A 92 -7.95 2.35 19.24
N PRO A 93 -7.45 1.33 19.97
CA PRO A 93 -8.08 0.91 21.22
C PRO A 93 -7.92 1.93 22.36
N ARG A 94 -6.99 2.89 22.25
CA ARG A 94 -6.78 3.91 23.30
C ARG A 94 -7.91 4.94 23.35
N THR A 95 -8.47 5.24 22.18
CA THR A 95 -9.48 6.29 21.99
C THR A 95 -10.84 5.72 21.57
N ALA A 96 -10.92 4.40 21.32
CA ALA A 96 -12.07 3.73 20.72
C ALA A 96 -12.51 4.35 19.38
N GLN A 97 -11.57 4.95 18.64
CA GLN A 97 -11.81 5.55 17.34
C GLN A 97 -11.47 4.59 16.22
N VAL A 98 -12.23 4.68 15.12
CA VAL A 98 -11.96 3.93 13.89
C VAL A 98 -11.43 4.89 12.82
N ALA A 99 -10.29 4.54 12.23
CA ALA A 99 -9.73 5.23 11.10
C ALA A 99 -10.08 4.51 9.80
N ARG A 100 -10.55 5.23 8.80
CA ARG A 100 -10.63 4.74 7.43
C ARG A 100 -9.38 5.18 6.66
N VAL A 101 -8.62 4.24 6.12
CA VAL A 101 -7.30 4.50 5.53
C VAL A 101 -7.36 4.46 3.99
N ASP A 102 -6.84 5.50 3.34
CA ASP A 102 -6.43 5.43 1.93
C ASP A 102 -4.99 4.89 1.90
N HIS A 103 -4.86 3.60 1.61
CA HIS A 103 -3.57 2.90 1.69
C HIS A 103 -2.51 3.46 0.74
N VAL A 104 -2.91 3.86 -0.48
CA VAL A 104 -1.98 4.35 -1.50
C VAL A 104 -1.49 5.75 -1.15
N LYS A 105 -2.39 6.62 -0.66
CA LYS A 105 -1.99 7.95 -0.19
C LYS A 105 -1.36 7.96 1.19
N GLN A 106 -1.49 6.87 1.94
CA GLN A 106 -1.09 6.76 3.34
C GLN A 106 -1.67 7.90 4.18
N VAL A 107 -3.00 8.06 4.10
CA VAL A 107 -3.74 9.03 4.92
C VAL A 107 -4.90 8.35 5.63
N ALA A 108 -5.13 8.75 6.87
CA ALA A 108 -6.30 8.35 7.65
C ALA A 108 -7.39 9.41 7.54
N HIS A 109 -8.63 8.96 7.39
CA HIS A 109 -9.84 9.74 7.57
C HIS A 109 -10.50 9.26 8.86
N GLN A 110 -10.79 10.19 9.77
CA GLN A 110 -11.50 9.83 10.99
C GLN A 110 -12.92 9.38 10.62
N HIS A 111 -13.30 8.19 11.07
CA HIS A 111 -14.66 7.69 10.93
C HIS A 111 -15.24 7.51 12.34
N ILE A 112 -16.05 8.48 12.77
CA ILE A 112 -16.76 8.38 14.05
C ILE A 112 -17.89 7.36 13.87
N LYS A 113 -17.60 6.06 14.05
CA LYS A 113 -18.64 5.09 14.43
C LYS A 113 -18.80 5.23 15.94
N THR A 114 -19.83 5.94 16.38
CA THR A 114 -20.31 5.81 17.76
C THR A 114 -20.68 4.33 17.97
N ALA A 115 -19.89 3.62 18.77
CA ALA A 115 -20.03 2.17 18.96
C ALA A 115 -21.32 1.74 19.70
N TRP A 116 -22.33 2.61 19.84
CA TRP A 116 -23.52 2.40 20.66
C TRP A 116 -24.77 3.13 20.14
N GLN A 117 -25.06 3.07 18.83
CA GLN A 117 -26.37 3.43 18.28
C GLN A 117 -26.84 2.40 17.25
#